data_AF-A0A9D6QWX5-F1
#
_entry.id   AF-A0A9D6QWX5-F1
#
_cell.length_a   1.000
_cell.length_b   1.000
_cell.length_c   1.000
_cell.angle_alpha   90.00
_cell.angle_beta   90.00
_cell.angle_gamma   90.00
#
_symmetry.space_group_name_H-M   'P 1'
#
loop_
_entity.id
_entity.type
_entity.pdbx_description
1 polymer ?
#
loop_
_entity_poly.entity_id
_entity_poly.type
_entity_poly.pdbx_seq_one_letter_code
_entity_poly.pdbx_strand_id
1 'polypeptide(L)'
;MPTPKKNGRNNSKPARRNNELTRAKRILHAQLPALRERYAVTSLGVFGSYVRGEQKKRSDLDVLVEFERAPSLFKYGELEDHLSDLVGIKVDLVMKKTLKPYIGRNILAEVVSL
;
A
#
# COMPACT_ATOMS: atom_id res chain seq x y z
N MET A 1 20.71 -22.67 42.01
CA MET A 1 21.28 -22.45 40.67
C MET A 1 20.25 -21.74 39.79
N PRO A 2 20.31 -20.41 39.59
CA PRO A 2 19.43 -19.74 38.63
C PRO A 2 19.99 -19.87 37.20
N THR A 3 19.16 -20.32 36.26
CA THR A 3 19.49 -20.38 34.83
C THR A 3 19.48 -18.99 34.19
N PRO A 4 20.40 -18.70 33.25
CA PRO A 4 20.51 -17.37 32.64
C PRO A 4 19.39 -17.08 31.64
N LYS A 5 18.90 -15.84 31.71
CA LYS A 5 17.97 -15.18 30.80
C LYS A 5 18.54 -15.18 29.38
N LYS A 6 17.96 -15.93 28.44
CA LYS A 6 18.31 -15.84 27.01
C LYS A 6 17.75 -14.55 26.41
N ASN A 7 18.59 -13.52 26.42
CA ASN A 7 18.46 -12.35 25.59
C ASN A 7 18.92 -12.70 24.15
N GLY A 8 18.21 -12.20 23.14
CA GLY A 8 18.75 -12.08 21.78
C GLY A 8 17.96 -12.83 20.72
N ARG A 9 17.24 -12.07 19.89
CA ARG A 9 17.28 -12.24 18.43
C ARG A 9 16.74 -11.01 17.68
N ASN A 10 17.71 -10.27 17.17
CA ASN A 10 17.80 -9.77 15.80
C ASN A 10 17.19 -8.40 15.46
N ASN A 11 18.10 -7.42 15.57
CA ASN A 11 18.08 -6.10 14.97
C ASN A 11 18.29 -6.16 13.43
N SER A 12 17.37 -6.82 12.70
CA SER A 12 17.42 -6.94 11.22
C SER A 12 16.31 -6.15 10.51
N LYS A 13 15.60 -5.27 11.23
CA LYS A 13 14.28 -4.79 10.82
C LYS A 13 14.22 -3.65 9.78
N PRO A 14 15.13 -2.66 9.70
CA PRO A 14 14.91 -1.51 8.82
C PRO A 14 15.19 -1.82 7.34
N ALA A 15 16.29 -2.52 7.04
CA ALA A 15 16.73 -2.73 5.65
C ALA A 15 15.78 -3.59 4.80
N ARG A 16 15.14 -4.62 5.38
CA ARG A 16 14.20 -5.48 4.63
C ARG A 16 12.88 -4.78 4.30
N ARG A 17 12.41 -3.89 5.17
CA ARG A 17 11.10 -3.21 5.06
C ARG A 17 11.08 -2.14 3.96
N ASN A 18 12.16 -1.35 3.85
CA ASN A 18 12.30 -0.38 2.77
C ASN A 18 12.34 -1.04 1.38
N ASN A 19 12.81 -2.28 1.31
CA ASN A 19 12.90 -3.03 0.05
C ASN A 19 11.52 -3.48 -0.44
N GLU A 20 10.60 -3.84 0.47
CA GLU A 20 9.23 -4.26 0.12
C GLU A 20 8.42 -3.10 -0.45
N LEU A 21 8.43 -1.95 0.22
CA LEU A 21 7.74 -0.75 -0.29
C LEU A 21 8.33 -0.31 -1.63
N THR A 22 9.66 -0.24 -1.75
CA THR A 22 10.33 0.11 -3.01
C THR A 22 9.96 -0.84 -4.14
N ARG A 23 9.89 -2.15 -3.85
CA ARG A 23 9.47 -3.17 -4.82
C ARG A 23 8.01 -2.98 -5.22
N ALA A 24 7.11 -2.82 -4.25
CA ALA A 24 5.68 -2.60 -4.49
C ALA A 24 5.45 -1.36 -5.36
N LYS A 25 6.04 -0.22 -4.98
CA LYS A 25 5.98 1.02 -5.76
C LYS A 25 6.45 0.81 -7.21
N ARG A 26 7.58 0.11 -7.41
CA ARG A 26 8.12 -0.15 -8.75
C ARG A 26 7.17 -1.01 -9.61
N ILE A 27 6.58 -2.06 -9.03
CA ILE A 27 5.62 -2.92 -9.73
C ILE A 27 4.38 -2.12 -10.10
N LEU A 28 3.80 -1.39 -9.14
CA LEU A 28 2.61 -0.58 -9.36
C LEU A 28 2.86 0.51 -10.40
N HIS A 29 4.00 1.21 -10.34
CA HIS A 29 4.38 2.22 -11.32
C HIS A 29 4.50 1.63 -12.73
N ALA A 30 5.11 0.45 -12.87
CA ALA A 30 5.23 -0.23 -14.16
C ALA A 30 3.85 -0.65 -14.73
N GLN A 31 2.86 -0.92 -13.86
CA GLN A 31 1.52 -1.33 -14.28
C GLN A 31 0.55 -0.15 -14.47
N LEU A 32 0.90 1.08 -14.06
CA LEU A 32 0.06 2.27 -14.19
C LEU A 32 -0.60 2.44 -15.57
N PRO A 33 0.11 2.26 -16.71
CA PRO A 33 -0.52 2.36 -18.04
C PRO A 33 -1.65 1.32 -18.26
N ALA A 34 -1.43 0.07 -17.85
CA ALA A 34 -2.44 -0.97 -17.96
C ALA A 34 -3.63 -0.73 -17.03
N LEU A 35 -3.37 -0.21 -15.82
CA LEU A 35 -4.41 0.13 -14.84
C LEU A 35 -5.28 1.30 -15.32
N ARG A 36 -4.66 2.28 -15.99
CA ARG A 36 -5.35 3.39 -16.68
C ARG A 36 -6.32 2.88 -17.72
N GLU A 37 -5.86 2.01 -18.62
CA GLU A 37 -6.70 1.51 -19.72
C GLU A 37 -7.84 0.61 -19.23
N ARG A 38 -7.57 -0.33 -18.31
CA ARG A 38 -8.53 -1.37 -17.89
C ARG A 38 -9.53 -0.88 -16.85
N TYR A 39 -9.07 -0.07 -15.90
CA TYR A 39 -9.82 0.31 -14.70
C TYR A 39 -10.12 1.82 -14.65
N ALA A 40 -9.68 2.62 -15.63
CA ALA A 40 -9.83 4.08 -15.63
C ALA A 40 -9.20 4.76 -14.40
N VAL A 41 -8.11 4.18 -13.89
CA VAL A 41 -7.31 4.74 -12.78
C VAL A 41 -6.58 5.99 -13.28
N THR A 42 -6.74 7.13 -12.63
CA THR A 42 -6.03 8.38 -12.99
C THR A 42 -4.74 8.54 -12.21
N SER A 43 -4.78 8.22 -10.91
CA SER A 43 -3.63 8.29 -10.01
C SER A 43 -3.63 7.16 -8.99
N LEU A 44 -2.43 6.77 -8.57
CA LEU A 44 -2.18 5.86 -7.46
C LEU A 44 -1.16 6.49 -6.50
N GLY A 45 -1.31 6.19 -5.22
CA GLY A 45 -0.33 6.54 -4.20
C GLY A 45 -0.34 5.52 -3.08
N VAL A 46 0.80 5.32 -2.43
CA VAL A 46 0.88 4.46 -1.25
C VAL A 46 0.86 5.35 0.00
N PHE A 47 0.12 4.94 1.03
CA PHE A 47 0.06 5.67 2.30
C PHE A 47 0.11 4.70 3.50
N GLY A 48 -0.14 5.24 4.70
CA GLY A 48 -0.33 4.42 5.89
C GLY A 48 0.96 3.86 6.49
N SER A 49 0.84 2.70 7.13
CA SER A 49 1.90 2.15 8.00
C SER A 49 3.20 1.84 7.25
N TYR A 50 3.12 1.56 5.95
CA TYR A 50 4.28 1.35 5.08
C TYR A 50 5.09 2.62 4.86
N VAL A 51 4.44 3.78 4.72
CA VAL A 51 5.13 5.07 4.57
C VAL A 51 5.72 5.53 5.91
N ARG A 52 5.01 5.29 7.02
CA ARG A 52 5.46 5.67 8.38
C ARG A 52 6.56 4.75 8.95
N GLY A 53 6.86 3.62 8.29
CA GLY A 53 7.82 2.64 8.79
C GLY A 53 7.33 1.82 10.01
N GLU A 54 6.04 1.93 10.32
CA GLU A 54 5.38 1.30 11.47
C GLU A 54 4.74 -0.06 11.13
N GLN A 55 4.88 -0.51 9.87
CA GLN A 55 4.28 -1.75 9.40
C GLN A 55 4.78 -2.99 10.17
N LYS A 56 3.83 -3.89 10.46
CA LYS A 56 4.08 -5.19 11.08
C LYS A 56 4.10 -6.27 9.98
N LYS A 57 4.55 -7.49 10.31
CA LYS A 57 4.65 -8.62 9.36
C LYS A 57 3.33 -9.03 8.69
N ARG A 58 2.19 -8.51 9.14
CA ARG A 58 0.84 -8.79 8.63
C ARG A 58 0.11 -7.51 8.24
N SER A 59 0.84 -6.43 7.98
CA SER A 59 0.24 -5.18 7.55
C SER A 59 -0.17 -5.30 6.09
N ASP A 60 -1.36 -4.81 5.79
CA ASP A 60 -1.85 -4.62 4.42
C ASP A 60 -1.17 -3.37 3.81
N LEU A 61 -1.07 -3.32 2.49
CA LEU A 61 -0.54 -2.18 1.76
C LEU A 61 -1.68 -1.21 1.43
N ASP A 62 -1.74 -0.10 2.16
CA ASP A 62 -2.74 0.94 1.93
C ASP A 62 -2.43 1.73 0.65
N VAL A 63 -3.30 1.60 -0.36
CA VAL A 63 -3.14 2.22 -1.68
C VAL A 63 -4.31 3.17 -1.94
N LEU A 64 -3.97 4.44 -2.15
CA LEU A 64 -4.90 5.49 -2.51
C LEU A 64 -5.07 5.48 -4.02
N VAL A 65 -6.31 5.40 -4.47
CA VAL A 65 -6.66 5.36 -5.91
C VAL A 65 -7.61 6.49 -6.27
N GLU A 66 -7.37 7.08 -7.43
CA GLU A 66 -8.27 8.02 -8.09
C GLU A 66 -8.68 7.43 -9.43
N PHE A 67 -9.94 7.63 -9.80
CA PHE A 67 -10.50 7.15 -11.06
C PHE A 67 -11.08 8.32 -11.83
N GLU A 68 -10.99 8.24 -13.16
CA GLU A 68 -11.64 9.20 -14.06
C GLU A 68 -13.17 9.10 -13.95
N ARG A 69 -13.66 7.87 -13.83
CA ARG A 69 -15.08 7.53 -13.62
C ARG A 69 -15.19 6.52 -12.49
N ALA A 70 -16.28 6.60 -11.73
CA ALA A 70 -16.52 5.64 -10.65
C ALA A 70 -16.53 4.20 -11.22
N PRO A 71 -15.69 3.28 -10.70
CA PRO A 71 -15.75 1.89 -11.11
C PRO A 71 -17.01 1.23 -10.53
N SER A 72 -17.45 0.13 -11.15
CA SER A 72 -18.41 -0.76 -10.50
C SER A 72 -17.76 -1.47 -9.31
N LEU A 73 -18.57 -1.94 -8.35
CA LEU A 73 -18.06 -2.65 -7.18
C LEU A 73 -17.25 -3.90 -7.58
N PHE A 74 -17.68 -4.61 -8.63
CA PHE A 74 -16.94 -5.75 -9.17
C PHE A 74 -15.55 -5.35 -9.70
N LYS A 75 -15.45 -4.29 -10.50
CA LYS A 75 -14.16 -3.80 -11.00
C LYS A 75 -13.26 -3.29 -9.89
N TYR A 76 -13.84 -2.73 -8.84
CA TYR A 76 -13.10 -2.28 -7.67
C TYR A 76 -12.45 -3.44 -6.93
N GLY A 77 -13.22 -4.50 -6.63
CA GLY A 77 -12.70 -5.71 -6.00
C GLY A 77 -11.68 -6.43 -6.88
N GLU A 78 -11.95 -6.54 -8.18
CA GLU A 78 -11.01 -7.13 -9.14
C GLU A 78 -9.67 -6.36 -9.17
N LEU A 79 -9.71 -5.03 -9.10
CA LEU A 79 -8.50 -4.22 -9.00
C LEU A 79 -7.75 -4.50 -7.69
N GLU A 80 -8.44 -4.58 -6.55
CA GLU A 80 -7.84 -4.87 -5.25
C GLU A 80 -7.11 -6.22 -5.25
N ASP A 81 -7.77 -7.26 -5.74
CA ASP A 81 -7.21 -8.61 -5.89
C ASP A 81 -6.02 -8.59 -6.86
N HIS A 82 -6.17 -7.93 -8.01
CA HIS A 82 -5.12 -7.83 -9.01
C HIS A 82 -3.84 -7.15 -8.48
N LEU A 83 -3.99 -6.04 -7.74
CA LEU A 83 -2.86 -5.36 -7.12
C LEU A 83 -2.23 -6.21 -6.01
N SER A 84 -3.06 -6.92 -5.24
CA SER A 84 -2.59 -7.85 -4.20
C SER A 84 -1.73 -8.96 -4.78
N ASP A 85 -2.18 -9.58 -5.87
CA ASP A 85 -1.45 -10.62 -6.60
C ASP A 85 -0.14 -10.11 -7.19
N LEU A 86 -0.17 -8.91 -7.79
CA LEU A 86 1.01 -8.28 -8.39
C LEU A 86 2.11 -8.01 -7.37
N VAL A 87 1.73 -7.49 -6.20
CA VAL A 87 2.70 -7.12 -5.15
C VAL A 87 3.07 -8.33 -4.29
N GLY A 88 2.17 -9.30 -4.14
CA GLY A 88 2.31 -10.46 -3.25
C GLY A 88 2.02 -10.13 -1.78
N ILE A 89 1.32 -9.02 -1.53
CA ILE A 89 0.91 -8.53 -0.21
C ILE A 89 -0.53 -8.09 -0.38
N LYS A 90 -1.38 -8.34 0.61
CA LYS A 90 -2.75 -7.85 0.60
C LYS A 90 -2.77 -6.32 0.47
N VAL A 91 -3.50 -5.82 -0.52
CA VAL A 91 -3.68 -4.38 -0.77
C VAL A 91 -5.03 -3.95 -0.20
N ASP A 92 -5.05 -2.83 0.53
CA ASP A 92 -6.28 -2.15 0.90
C ASP A 92 -6.43 -0.92 0.00
N LEU A 93 -7.37 -0.99 -0.94
CA LEU A 93 -7.65 0.14 -1.82
C LEU A 93 -8.54 1.15 -1.12
N VAL A 94 -8.18 2.42 -1.25
CA VAL A 94 -8.98 3.53 -0.74
C VAL A 94 -9.16 4.58 -1.83
N MET A 95 -10.42 4.86 -2.16
CA MET A 95 -10.75 5.91 -3.11
C MET A 95 -10.47 7.29 -2.51
N LYS A 96 -9.67 8.11 -3.19
CA LYS A 96 -9.38 9.50 -2.77
C LYS A 96 -10.65 10.31 -2.52
N LYS A 97 -11.67 10.13 -3.37
CA LYS A 97 -12.96 10.83 -3.28
C LYS A 97 -13.81 10.43 -2.07
N THR A 98 -13.56 9.26 -1.46
CA THR A 98 -14.31 8.80 -0.27
C THR A 98 -13.68 9.25 1.03
N LEU A 99 -12.50 9.88 0.97
CA LEU A 99 -11.84 10.42 2.16
C LEU A 99 -12.58 11.66 2.66
N LYS A 100 -13.04 11.61 3.91
CA LYS A 100 -13.59 12.78 4.59
C LYS A 100 -12.53 13.89 4.65
N PRO A 101 -12.88 15.18 4.45
CA PRO A 101 -11.91 16.28 4.37
C PRO A 101 -10.92 16.34 5.53
N TYR A 102 -11.37 16.02 6.74
CA TYR A 102 -10.54 16.04 7.95
C TYR A 102 -9.49 14.91 7.99
N ILE A 103 -9.85 13.72 7.50
CA ILE A 103 -8.94 12.55 7.43
C ILE A 103 -8.05 12.65 6.19
N GLY A 104 -8.61 13.14 5.07
CA GLY A 104 -7.92 13.29 3.81
C GLY A 104 -6.69 14.18 3.91
N ARG A 105 -6.68 15.25 4.72
CA ARG A 105 -5.50 16.12 4.87
C ARG A 105 -4.27 15.37 5.38
N ASN A 106 -4.44 14.53 6.40
CA ASN A 106 -3.32 13.78 6.98
C ASN A 106 -2.85 12.67 6.03
N ILE A 107 -3.79 11.97 5.39
CA ILE A 107 -3.46 10.92 4.41
C ILE A 107 -2.77 11.50 3.18
N LEU A 108 -3.29 12.59 2.62
CA LEU A 108 -2.73 13.24 1.44
C LEU A 108 -1.37 13.88 1.70
N ALA A 109 -1.10 14.34 2.93
CA ALA A 109 0.22 14.85 3.31
C ALA A 109 1.29 13.75 3.37
N GLU A 110 0.88 12.50 3.60
CA GLU A 110 1.77 11.34 3.72
C GLU A 110 1.78 10.48 2.45
N VAL A 111 0.88 10.75 1.50
CA VAL A 111 0.76 9.92 0.30
C VAL A 111 2.03 10.03 -0.53
N VAL A 112 2.59 8.89 -0.88
CA VAL A 112 3.69 8.81 -1.82
C VAL A 112 3.11 8.44 -3.17
N SER A 113 2.90 9.44 -4.02
CA SER A 113 2.41 9.25 -5.39
C SER A 113 3.37 8.38 -6.19
N LEU A 114 2.79 7.57 -7.07
CA LEU A 114 3.49 6.75 -8.05
C LEU A 114 3.59 7.50 -9.37
#